data_AF-A0A537VFC6-F1
#
_entry.id   AF-A0A537VFC6-F1
#
_cell.length_a   1.000
_cell.length_b   1.000
_cell.length_c   1.000
_cell.angle_alpha   90.00
_cell.angle_beta   90.00
_cell.angle_gamma   90.00
#
_symmetry.space_group_name_H-M   'P 1'
#
loop_
_entity.id
_entity.type
_entity.pdbx_description
1 polymer ?
#
loop_
_entity_poly.entity_id
_entity_poly.type
_entity_poly.pdbx_seq_one_letter_code
_entity_poly.pdbx_strand_id
1 'polypeptide(L)'
;MKRLAATILVLGAALVTVARGGHELPIYPSFYPHEIEIKSLAPEEAAQPLRDGKIQAYVGSGLSFAGAPPADIRAIESLGSFIVVHVNSASARAQDDASACAVVRTVMQALAAQGDFIAHPYPVTPFHGDYLHHADLAAAAMARFSLGETPADGLKIASRGSLAQSHPEWSAHDTDWDAKVDEVDAAELVVSTIFSVNGWLAPPWVRTGWFHAERLLADAAREPTRRERIESDLQRLKAGDFTGLAERINLERDLVTLLTAGCRKIVAGYTVKREYVNVEFSAGIENIGYDSLTGLRSPIFIRTVKLKDFPWNGWLALGIDGKPAAAWNPIGGMVDPFGRLLGFTVGDPALLPSPYESGWMLNRIADLPPG
;
A
#
# COMPACT_ATOMS: atom_id res chain seq x y z
N MET A 1 37.87 -3.50 -18.01
CA MET A 1 36.51 -3.53 -18.62
C MET A 1 35.62 -4.63 -18.07
N LYS A 2 36.07 -5.89 -17.91
CA LYS A 2 35.22 -6.99 -17.39
C LYS A 2 34.79 -6.87 -15.91
N ARG A 3 35.53 -6.12 -15.08
CA ARG A 3 35.20 -5.90 -13.65
C ARG A 3 34.20 -4.76 -13.40
N LEU A 4 34.10 -3.77 -14.30
CA LEU A 4 33.13 -2.68 -14.17
C LEU A 4 31.70 -3.13 -14.53
N ALA A 5 31.56 -4.06 -15.48
CA ALA A 5 30.27 -4.62 -15.87
C ALA A 5 29.63 -5.46 -14.75
N ALA A 6 30.45 -6.13 -13.92
CA ALA A 6 29.96 -6.95 -12.80
C ALA A 6 29.43 -6.09 -11.64
N THR A 7 29.99 -4.91 -11.39
CA THR A 7 29.54 -4.02 -10.30
C THR A 7 28.22 -3.33 -10.64
N ILE A 8 27.97 -3.02 -11.92
CA ILE A 8 26.70 -2.43 -12.38
C ILE A 8 25.55 -3.44 -12.30
N LEU A 9 25.83 -4.74 -12.50
CA LEU A 9 24.79 -5.78 -12.40
C LEU A 9 24.35 -6.05 -10.95
N VAL A 10 25.23 -5.85 -9.96
CA VAL A 10 24.93 -6.08 -8.54
C VAL A 10 24.17 -4.89 -7.91
N LEU A 11 24.40 -3.65 -8.36
CA LEU A 11 23.60 -2.50 -7.91
C LEU A 11 22.19 -2.46 -8.53
N GLY A 12 22.00 -2.98 -9.75
CA GLY A 12 20.68 -3.04 -10.40
C GLY A 12 19.72 -4.06 -9.78
N ALA A 13 20.24 -5.09 -9.11
CA ALA A 13 19.42 -6.15 -8.50
C ALA A 13 18.80 -5.73 -7.15
N ALA A 14 19.27 -4.66 -6.50
CA ALA A 14 18.82 -4.25 -5.17
C ALA A 14 17.55 -3.38 -5.16
N LEU A 15 17.04 -2.96 -6.33
CA LEU A 15 15.85 -2.09 -6.43
C LEU A 15 14.71 -2.72 -7.23
N VAL A 16 14.84 -3.98 -7.66
CA VAL A 16 13.71 -4.71 -8.24
C VAL A 16 12.89 -5.25 -7.08
N THR A 17 11.95 -4.45 -6.57
CA THR A 17 10.77 -4.99 -5.89
C THR A 17 10.07 -5.88 -6.90
N VAL A 18 10.38 -7.18 -6.82
CA VAL A 18 9.85 -8.19 -7.73
C VAL A 18 8.33 -8.09 -7.65
N ALA A 19 7.68 -7.77 -8.77
CA ALA A 19 6.23 -7.96 -8.89
C ALA A 19 5.96 -9.41 -8.50
N ARG A 20 5.23 -9.63 -7.40
CA ARG A 20 4.97 -10.97 -6.88
C ARG A 20 3.96 -11.64 -7.81
N GLY A 21 4.46 -12.31 -8.85
CA GLY A 21 3.70 -13.28 -9.63
C GLY A 21 3.74 -14.62 -8.92
N GLY A 22 2.77 -14.87 -8.03
CA GLY A 22 2.60 -16.16 -7.37
C GLY A 22 1.79 -17.12 -8.22
N HIS A 23 2.00 -18.43 -8.04
CA HIS A 23 1.04 -19.46 -8.46
C HIS A 23 -0.09 -19.52 -7.44
N GLU A 24 -0.71 -18.37 -7.17
CA GLU A 24 -1.78 -18.30 -6.19
C GLU A 24 -2.96 -19.12 -6.70
N LEU A 25 -3.49 -19.95 -5.82
CA LEU A 25 -4.67 -20.73 -6.16
C LEU A 25 -5.84 -19.74 -6.29
N PRO A 26 -6.71 -19.88 -7.30
CA PRO A 26 -7.91 -19.04 -7.43
C PRO A 26 -8.89 -19.26 -6.26
N ILE A 27 -8.58 -20.23 -5.39
CA ILE A 27 -9.35 -20.64 -4.23
C ILE A 27 -8.37 -20.94 -3.09
N TYR A 28 -8.59 -20.33 -1.93
CA TYR A 28 -7.91 -20.69 -0.69
C TYR A 28 -8.90 -21.43 0.22
N PRO A 29 -8.55 -22.61 0.74
CA PRO A 29 -9.37 -23.26 1.74
C PRO A 29 -9.48 -22.36 2.97
N SER A 30 -10.71 -22.18 3.46
CA SER A 30 -10.93 -21.50 4.73
C SER A 30 -10.53 -22.43 5.87
N PHE A 31 -9.67 -21.95 6.76
CA PHE A 31 -9.31 -22.62 8.00
C PHE A 31 -9.99 -21.89 9.16
N TYR A 32 -10.62 -22.64 10.05
CA TYR A 32 -11.34 -22.08 11.20
C TYR A 32 -10.61 -22.48 12.47
N PRO A 33 -9.81 -21.59 13.08
CA PRO A 33 -9.29 -21.82 14.42
C PRO A 33 -10.43 -22.13 15.39
N HIS A 34 -10.17 -22.96 16.39
CA HIS A 34 -11.17 -23.28 17.40
C HIS A 34 -11.61 -22.03 18.18
N GLU A 35 -10.66 -21.16 18.46
CA GLU A 35 -10.89 -19.86 19.07
C GLU A 35 -9.87 -18.85 18.56
N ILE A 36 -10.31 -17.59 18.48
CA ILE A 36 -9.50 -16.45 18.06
C ILE A 36 -9.49 -15.42 19.19
N GLU A 37 -8.33 -15.20 19.77
CA GLU A 37 -8.09 -14.19 20.80
C GLU A 37 -7.45 -12.96 20.15
N ILE A 38 -8.05 -11.77 20.31
CA ILE A 38 -7.49 -10.50 19.84
C ILE A 38 -7.10 -9.64 21.05
N LYS A 39 -5.82 -9.30 21.17
CA LYS A 39 -5.27 -8.48 22.24
C LYS A 39 -4.82 -7.13 21.70
N SER A 40 -5.27 -6.07 22.36
CA SER A 40 -4.64 -4.76 22.21
C SER A 40 -3.25 -4.83 22.84
N LEU A 41 -2.21 -4.65 22.02
CA LEU A 41 -0.82 -4.68 22.45
C LEU A 41 -0.11 -3.50 21.81
N ALA A 42 0.65 -2.73 22.60
CA ALA A 42 1.49 -1.70 22.03
C ALA A 42 2.64 -2.34 21.21
N PRO A 43 3.11 -1.72 20.11
CA PRO A 43 4.16 -2.30 19.27
C PRO A 43 5.43 -2.67 20.04
N GLU A 44 5.81 -1.85 21.02
CA GLU A 44 6.96 -2.06 21.90
C GLU A 44 6.82 -3.27 22.84
N GLU A 45 5.59 -3.73 23.09
CA GLU A 45 5.29 -4.87 23.97
C GLU A 45 5.11 -6.17 23.19
N ALA A 46 4.89 -6.11 21.87
CA ALA A 46 4.46 -7.26 21.08
C ALA A 46 5.60 -8.21 20.65
N ALA A 47 6.85 -7.76 20.67
CA ALA A 47 7.99 -8.56 20.24
C ALA A 47 8.18 -9.83 21.08
N GLN A 48 8.06 -9.73 22.41
CA GLN A 48 8.28 -10.88 23.30
C GLN A 48 7.14 -11.90 23.25
N PRO A 49 5.85 -11.52 23.32
CA PRO A 49 4.74 -12.44 23.11
C PRO A 49 4.81 -13.18 21.78
N LEU A 50 5.24 -12.51 20.70
CA LEU A 50 5.39 -13.15 19.39
C LEU A 50 6.53 -14.18 19.40
N ARG A 51 7.67 -13.85 20.02
CA ARG A 51 8.80 -14.79 20.20
C ARG A 51 8.46 -16.00 21.05
N ASP A 52 7.69 -15.79 22.10
CA ASP A 52 7.27 -16.85 23.02
C ASP A 52 6.13 -17.73 22.45
N GLY A 53 5.62 -17.42 21.25
CA GLY A 53 4.46 -18.10 20.66
C GLY A 53 3.14 -17.84 21.39
N LYS A 54 3.08 -16.80 22.24
CA LYS A 54 1.85 -16.38 22.96
C LYS A 54 0.89 -15.61 22.07
N ILE A 55 1.39 -15.05 20.97
CA ILE A 55 0.61 -14.59 19.83
C ILE A 55 1.24 -15.18 18.57
N GLN A 56 0.42 -15.53 17.59
CA GLN A 56 0.84 -16.06 16.29
C GLN A 56 1.10 -14.95 15.28
N ALA A 57 0.47 -13.79 15.44
CA ALA A 57 0.69 -12.64 14.57
C ALA A 57 0.50 -11.32 15.31
N TYR A 58 1.22 -10.31 14.83
CA TYR A 58 0.98 -8.92 15.19
C TYR A 58 0.44 -8.16 13.97
N VAL A 59 -0.79 -7.68 14.09
CA VAL A 59 -1.56 -6.97 13.06
C VAL A 59 -1.44 -5.48 13.33
N GLY A 60 -0.68 -4.74 12.52
CA GLY A 60 -0.34 -3.35 12.82
C GLY A 60 1.08 -2.96 12.42
N SER A 61 1.37 -1.67 12.47
CA SER A 61 2.71 -1.14 12.19
C SER A 61 3.51 -0.92 13.47
N GLY A 62 4.79 -0.56 13.31
CA GLY A 62 5.65 -0.10 14.41
C GLY A 62 6.32 -1.19 15.25
N LEU A 63 5.94 -2.47 15.11
CA LEU A 63 6.65 -3.56 15.78
C LEU A 63 8.08 -3.63 15.23
N SER A 64 9.05 -3.53 16.14
CA SER A 64 10.48 -3.64 15.83
C SER A 64 11.15 -4.66 16.74
N PHE A 65 12.25 -5.25 16.25
CA PHE A 65 13.08 -6.18 16.99
C PHE A 65 14.42 -5.52 17.30
N ALA A 66 14.98 -5.83 18.47
CA ALA A 66 16.38 -5.52 18.75
C ALA A 66 17.26 -6.42 17.87
N GLY A 67 17.62 -5.91 16.68
CA GLY A 67 18.34 -6.67 15.66
C GLY A 67 17.40 -7.36 14.66
N ALA A 68 17.91 -8.37 13.95
CA ALA A 68 17.11 -9.13 13.00
C ALA A 68 15.99 -9.92 13.72
N PRO A 69 14.80 -10.04 13.12
CA PRO A 69 13.78 -10.96 13.63
C PRO A 69 14.35 -12.39 13.75
N PRO A 70 13.95 -13.15 14.78
CA PRO A 70 14.31 -14.57 14.87
C PRO A 70 13.89 -15.36 13.63
N ALA A 71 14.55 -16.49 13.36
CA ALA A 71 14.34 -17.28 12.13
C ALA A 71 12.91 -17.84 12.00
N ASP A 72 12.22 -18.03 13.12
CA ASP A 72 10.84 -18.46 13.25
C ASP A 72 9.85 -17.28 13.24
N ILE A 73 10.32 -16.04 13.07
CA ILE A 73 9.48 -14.86 12.88
C ILE A 73 9.65 -14.34 11.46
N ARG A 74 8.54 -14.32 10.70
CA ARG A 74 8.53 -13.87 9.32
C ARG A 74 7.82 -12.53 9.20
N ALA A 75 8.39 -11.64 8.39
CA ALA A 75 7.71 -10.41 7.97
C ALA A 75 6.79 -10.67 6.78
N ILE A 76 5.60 -10.07 6.83
CA ILE A 76 4.64 -9.94 5.76
C ILE A 76 4.67 -8.48 5.31
N GLU A 77 4.82 -8.28 4.02
CA GLU A 77 4.98 -6.95 3.42
C GLU A 77 3.75 -6.60 2.60
N SER A 78 3.17 -5.44 2.93
CA SER A 78 2.09 -4.78 2.20
C SER A 78 2.47 -3.32 1.94
N LEU A 79 1.73 -2.66 1.06
CA LEU A 79 1.89 -1.23 0.82
C LEU A 79 1.58 -0.47 2.13
N GLY A 80 2.53 0.36 2.57
CA GLY A 80 2.33 1.23 3.71
C GLY A 80 1.63 2.51 3.27
N SER A 81 2.42 3.53 2.98
CA SER A 81 1.94 4.85 2.61
C SER A 81 2.50 5.28 1.26
N PHE A 82 1.74 6.09 0.53
CA PHE A 82 2.27 6.87 -0.57
C PHE A 82 2.97 8.12 -0.03
N ILE A 83 4.13 8.44 -0.60
CA ILE A 83 4.81 9.70 -0.33
C ILE A 83 4.53 10.65 -1.49
N VAL A 84 3.76 11.71 -1.22
CA VAL A 84 3.33 12.68 -2.23
C VAL A 84 4.07 13.99 -2.02
N VAL A 85 4.69 14.49 -3.08
CA VAL A 85 5.36 15.79 -3.10
C VAL A 85 4.47 16.80 -3.81
N HIS A 86 4.17 17.89 -3.12
CA HIS A 86 3.47 19.06 -3.62
C HIS A 86 4.46 20.21 -3.75
N VAL A 87 4.55 20.83 -4.92
CA VAL A 87 5.43 22.00 -5.13
C VAL A 87 4.62 23.28 -5.02
N ASN A 88 5.10 24.24 -4.23
CA ASN A 88 4.41 25.51 -4.06
C ASN A 88 4.41 26.28 -5.38
N SER A 89 3.23 26.64 -5.89
CA SER A 89 3.12 27.47 -7.09
C SER A 89 3.61 28.90 -6.88
N ALA A 90 3.69 29.37 -5.63
CA ALA A 90 4.22 30.68 -5.28
C ALA A 90 5.74 30.69 -5.03
N SER A 91 6.40 29.52 -5.01
CA SER A 91 7.84 29.46 -4.79
C SER A 91 8.61 30.01 -5.99
N ALA A 92 9.56 30.90 -5.73
CA ALA A 92 10.48 31.41 -6.74
C ALA A 92 11.39 30.31 -7.33
N ARG A 93 11.53 29.16 -6.65
CA ARG A 93 12.31 27.99 -7.10
C ARG A 93 11.54 27.05 -8.03
N ALA A 94 10.24 27.31 -8.24
CA ALA A 94 9.37 26.50 -9.08
C ALA A 94 8.46 27.40 -9.92
N GLN A 95 9.04 28.23 -10.80
CA GLN A 95 8.26 29.15 -11.64
C GLN A 95 7.60 28.42 -12.82
N ASP A 96 8.26 27.39 -13.34
CA ASP A 96 7.80 26.56 -14.45
C ASP A 96 7.81 25.07 -14.09
N ASP A 97 7.41 24.21 -15.02
CA ASP A 97 7.34 22.76 -14.77
C ASP A 97 8.72 22.13 -14.64
N ALA A 98 9.73 22.61 -15.38
CA ALA A 98 11.10 22.09 -15.32
C ALA A 98 11.73 22.34 -13.95
N SER A 99 11.62 23.57 -13.45
CA SER A 99 12.06 23.96 -12.10
C SER A 99 11.25 23.25 -11.01
N ALA A 100 9.94 23.04 -11.19
CA ALA A 100 9.15 22.20 -10.29
C ALA A 100 9.67 20.75 -10.24
N CYS A 101 10.05 20.16 -11.39
CA CYS A 101 10.65 18.83 -11.42
C CYS A 101 12.01 18.77 -10.74
N ALA A 102 12.83 19.83 -10.84
CA ALA A 102 14.11 19.91 -10.15
C ALA A 102 13.93 19.97 -8.62
N VAL A 103 12.90 20.70 -8.14
CA VAL A 103 12.48 20.70 -6.74
C VAL A 103 12.09 19.30 -6.29
N VAL A 104 11.22 18.60 -7.04
CA VAL A 104 10.82 17.22 -6.74
C VAL A 104 12.04 16.30 -6.67
N ARG A 105 12.96 16.39 -7.62
CA ARG A 105 14.18 15.55 -7.63
C ARG A 105 15.03 15.77 -6.38
N THR A 106 15.17 17.02 -5.94
CA THR A 106 15.88 17.38 -4.71
C THR A 106 15.19 16.76 -3.49
N VAL A 107 13.86 16.85 -3.39
CA VAL A 107 13.08 16.22 -2.30
C VAL A 107 13.23 14.70 -2.33
N MET A 108 13.16 14.08 -3.50
CA MET A 108 13.34 12.63 -3.64
C MET A 108 14.72 12.16 -3.20
N GLN A 109 15.78 12.93 -3.49
CA GLN A 109 17.13 12.62 -3.02
C GLN A 109 17.22 12.75 -1.49
N ALA A 110 16.57 13.75 -0.90
CA ALA A 110 16.49 13.90 0.55
C ALA A 110 15.71 12.74 1.22
N LEU A 111 14.61 12.29 0.60
CA LEU A 111 13.86 11.11 1.03
C LEU A 111 14.66 9.81 0.91
N ALA A 112 15.41 9.62 -0.18
CA ALA A 112 16.20 8.42 -0.45
C ALA A 112 17.39 8.24 0.50
N ALA A 113 17.78 9.28 1.25
CA ALA A 113 18.75 9.15 2.33
C ALA A 113 18.20 8.36 3.55
N GLN A 114 16.90 8.04 3.56
CA GLN A 114 16.23 7.29 4.62
C GLN A 114 16.08 5.79 4.31
N GLY A 115 16.00 4.96 5.36
CA GLY A 115 15.92 3.50 5.23
C GLY A 115 14.53 2.93 4.86
N ASP A 116 13.45 3.66 5.13
CA ASP A 116 12.07 3.14 5.02
C ASP A 116 11.31 3.65 3.78
N PHE A 117 11.94 4.49 2.97
CA PHE A 117 11.38 5.04 1.73
C PHE A 117 11.86 4.27 0.51
N ILE A 118 10.94 3.88 -0.37
CA ILE A 118 11.23 3.32 -1.68
C ILE A 118 10.91 4.37 -2.73
N ALA A 119 11.96 4.89 -3.38
CA ALA A 119 11.81 5.77 -4.52
C ALA A 119 11.07 5.04 -5.63
N HIS A 120 9.93 5.59 -6.05
CA HIS A 120 9.08 5.06 -7.11
C HIS A 120 8.17 6.19 -7.60
N PRO A 121 8.66 7.07 -8.50
CA PRO A 121 7.96 8.29 -8.88
C PRO A 121 6.76 8.05 -9.82
N TYR A 122 5.92 7.06 -9.48
CA TYR A 122 4.78 6.60 -10.24
C TYR A 122 3.70 6.05 -9.28
N PRO A 123 2.41 6.42 -9.44
CA PRO A 123 1.38 6.08 -8.46
C PRO A 123 0.98 4.59 -8.45
N VAL A 124 1.19 3.86 -9.54
CA VAL A 124 0.95 2.41 -9.58
C VAL A 124 2.20 1.68 -9.09
N THR A 125 2.15 1.17 -7.86
CA THR A 125 3.22 0.40 -7.21
C THR A 125 3.15 -1.10 -7.53
N PRO A 126 4.23 -1.85 -7.32
CA PRO A 126 4.26 -3.32 -7.42
C PRO A 126 3.30 -4.07 -6.48
N PHE A 127 2.67 -3.39 -5.53
CA PHE A 127 1.63 -3.98 -4.67
C PHE A 127 0.25 -3.99 -5.32
N HIS A 128 0.06 -3.33 -6.46
CA HIS A 128 -1.19 -3.36 -7.20
C HIS A 128 -1.17 -4.43 -8.29
N GLY A 129 -2.30 -5.12 -8.47
CA GLY A 129 -2.44 -6.16 -9.50
C GLY A 129 -2.32 -5.64 -10.94
N ASP A 130 -2.60 -4.36 -11.19
CA ASP A 130 -2.45 -3.70 -12.49
C ASP A 130 -1.01 -3.21 -12.77
N TYR A 131 -0.06 -3.39 -11.85
CA TYR A 131 1.31 -2.88 -12.03
C TYR A 131 2.01 -3.36 -13.30
N LEU A 132 1.81 -4.62 -13.70
CA LEU A 132 2.45 -5.16 -14.90
C LEU A 132 2.02 -4.43 -16.17
N HIS A 133 0.82 -3.84 -16.19
CA HIS A 133 0.34 -3.01 -17.29
C HIS A 133 0.95 -1.61 -17.30
N HIS A 134 1.72 -1.23 -16.28
CA HIS A 134 2.31 0.10 -16.09
C HIS A 134 3.83 0.06 -15.90
N ALA A 135 4.46 -1.12 -15.87
CA ALA A 135 5.86 -1.28 -15.49
C ALA A 135 6.83 -0.45 -16.37
N ASP A 136 6.55 -0.31 -17.66
CA ASP A 136 7.30 0.54 -18.59
C ASP A 136 7.13 2.04 -18.27
N LEU A 137 5.92 2.49 -17.93
CA LEU A 137 5.66 3.87 -17.54
C LEU A 137 6.32 4.19 -16.19
N ALA A 138 6.29 3.26 -15.25
CA ALA A 138 6.99 3.39 -13.96
C ALA A 138 8.52 3.46 -14.16
N ALA A 139 9.08 2.63 -15.04
CA ALA A 139 10.50 2.67 -15.39
C ALA A 139 10.88 3.99 -16.08
N ALA A 140 10.05 4.49 -17.00
CA ALA A 140 10.26 5.77 -17.66
C ALA A 140 10.21 6.94 -16.66
N ALA A 141 9.28 6.90 -15.70
CA ALA A 141 9.20 7.87 -14.62
C ALA A 141 10.47 7.81 -13.74
N MET A 142 10.91 6.61 -13.35
CA MET A 142 12.15 6.44 -12.59
C MET A 142 13.37 7.04 -13.32
N ALA A 143 13.49 6.81 -14.63
CA ALA A 143 14.57 7.37 -15.43
C ALA A 143 14.54 8.90 -15.49
N ARG A 144 13.34 9.51 -15.59
CA ARG A 144 13.15 10.97 -15.58
C ARG A 144 13.71 11.62 -14.30
N PHE A 145 13.55 10.95 -13.14
CA PHE A 145 14.00 11.50 -11.86
C PHE A 145 15.42 11.06 -11.48
N SER A 146 15.96 10.00 -12.07
CA SER A 146 17.34 9.53 -11.83
C SER A 146 18.41 10.36 -12.57
N LEU A 147 18.04 11.03 -13.66
CA LEU A 147 18.98 11.81 -14.47
C LEU A 147 19.23 13.20 -13.86
N GLY A 148 20.34 13.29 -13.12
CA GLY A 148 21.35 14.35 -13.15
C GLY A 148 20.90 15.81 -13.13
N GLU A 149 20.79 16.36 -11.92
CA GLU A 149 21.14 17.75 -11.58
C GLU A 149 21.65 17.77 -10.14
N THR A 150 22.45 18.78 -9.79
CA THR A 150 22.90 18.95 -8.41
C THR A 150 21.68 19.35 -7.57
N PRO A 151 21.42 18.70 -6.41
CA PRO A 151 20.31 19.08 -5.56
C PRO A 151 20.35 20.58 -5.26
N ALA A 152 19.16 21.21 -5.26
CA ALA A 152 19.07 22.63 -4.97
C ALA A 152 19.29 22.86 -3.47
N ASP A 153 20.39 23.53 -3.12
CA ASP A 153 20.71 23.85 -1.72
C ASP A 153 19.67 24.77 -1.07
N GLY A 154 19.37 24.52 0.20
CA GLY A 154 18.50 25.37 1.02
C GLY A 154 17.02 25.37 0.60
N LEU A 155 16.54 24.26 0.04
CA LEU A 155 15.12 24.06 -0.24
C LEU A 155 14.31 24.00 1.07
N LYS A 156 13.24 24.79 1.17
CA LYS A 156 12.33 24.76 2.33
C LYS A 156 11.28 23.67 2.13
N ILE A 157 11.42 22.58 2.89
CA ILE A 157 10.49 21.44 2.83
C ILE A 157 9.55 21.50 4.03
N ALA A 158 8.25 21.38 3.77
CA ALA A 158 7.21 21.22 4.79
C ALA A 158 6.81 19.75 4.87
N SER A 159 6.66 19.20 6.08
CA SER A 159 6.03 17.89 6.27
C SER A 159 5.18 17.86 7.54
N ARG A 160 4.47 16.76 7.77
CA ARG A 160 3.63 16.54 8.96
C ARG A 160 3.75 15.09 9.44
N GLY A 161 3.26 14.82 10.65
CA GLY A 161 3.16 13.47 11.20
C GLY A 161 4.53 12.82 11.41
N SER A 162 4.61 11.52 11.11
CA SER A 162 5.83 10.69 11.12
C SER A 162 6.98 11.32 10.32
N LEU A 163 6.71 11.83 9.12
CA LEU A 163 7.74 12.47 8.29
C LEU A 163 8.37 13.68 8.97
N ALA A 164 7.58 14.52 9.66
CA ALA A 164 8.11 15.68 10.39
C ALA A 164 8.90 15.27 11.65
N GLN A 165 8.55 14.14 12.27
CA GLN A 165 9.29 13.59 13.40
C GLN A 165 10.66 13.04 12.95
N SER A 166 10.70 12.37 11.80
CA SER A 166 11.94 11.85 11.20
C SER A 166 12.79 12.93 10.54
N HIS A 167 12.19 14.07 10.16
CA HIS A 167 12.85 15.24 9.57
C HIS A 167 12.49 16.53 10.33
N PRO A 168 13.09 16.79 11.50
CA PRO A 168 12.85 18.03 12.25
C PRO A 168 13.17 19.30 11.46
N GLU A 169 14.07 19.20 10.48
CA GLU A 169 14.42 20.28 9.55
C GLU A 169 13.34 20.58 8.51
N TRP A 170 12.35 19.68 8.32
CA TRP A 170 11.19 19.88 7.44
C TRP A 170 10.04 20.57 8.17
N SER A 171 10.37 21.65 8.87
CA SER A 171 9.49 22.37 9.78
C SER A 171 8.99 23.70 9.20
N ALA A 172 8.83 23.79 7.88
CA ALA A 172 8.39 25.04 7.27
C ALA A 172 7.01 25.48 7.84
N HIS A 173 6.99 26.71 8.36
CA HIS A 173 5.81 27.34 8.95
C HIS A 173 5.08 28.20 7.91
N ASP A 174 3.76 28.13 7.90
CA ASP A 174 2.87 28.99 7.10
C ASP A 174 3.06 28.86 5.56
N THR A 175 3.06 29.95 4.79
CA THR A 175 3.16 29.94 3.32
C THR A 175 4.60 29.92 2.76
N ASP A 176 5.62 29.97 3.61
CA ASP A 176 7.04 30.08 3.22
C ASP A 176 7.71 28.71 3.03
N TRP A 177 7.19 27.91 2.10
CA TRP A 177 7.72 26.60 1.74
C TRP A 177 7.87 26.47 0.22
N ASP A 178 8.86 25.68 -0.22
CA ASP A 178 9.10 25.39 -1.64
C ASP A 178 8.41 24.09 -2.06
N ALA A 179 8.46 23.08 -1.20
CA ALA A 179 7.77 21.81 -1.38
C ALA A 179 7.14 21.34 -0.06
N LYS A 180 6.03 20.63 -0.17
CA LYS A 180 5.35 19.94 0.92
C LYS A 180 5.35 18.45 0.63
N VAL A 181 5.72 17.65 1.63
CA VAL A 181 5.70 16.19 1.57
C VAL A 181 4.60 15.68 2.48
N ASP A 182 3.66 14.95 1.88
CA ASP A 182 2.55 14.31 2.57
C ASP A 182 2.74 12.79 2.54
N GLU A 183 2.53 12.16 3.68
CA GLU A 183 2.39 10.71 3.80
C GLU A 183 0.90 10.36 3.78
N VAL A 184 0.47 9.54 2.81
CA VAL A 184 -0.92 9.12 2.64
C VAL A 184 -1.03 7.62 2.82
N ASP A 185 -1.67 7.17 3.89
CA ASP A 185 -1.86 5.75 4.20
C ASP A 185 -2.66 5.06 3.07
N ALA A 186 -2.10 3.99 2.50
CA ALA A 186 -2.72 3.29 1.38
C ALA A 186 -4.00 2.54 1.78
N ALA A 187 -4.08 2.04 3.02
CA ALA A 187 -5.28 1.39 3.52
C ALA A 187 -6.42 2.41 3.73
N GLU A 188 -6.13 3.65 4.16
CA GLU A 188 -7.13 4.70 4.29
C GLU A 188 -7.77 5.12 2.94
N LEU A 189 -6.98 5.12 1.87
CA LEU A 189 -7.47 5.39 0.50
C LEU A 189 -8.57 4.40 0.08
N VAL A 190 -8.39 3.12 0.39
CA VAL A 190 -9.35 2.06 0.06
C VAL A 190 -10.56 2.11 1.01
N VAL A 191 -10.30 2.24 2.31
CA VAL A 191 -11.29 2.19 3.40
C VAL A 191 -12.41 3.20 3.21
N SER A 192 -12.07 4.47 2.90
CA SER A 192 -13.06 5.53 2.72
C SER A 192 -14.07 5.22 1.60
N THR A 193 -13.65 4.46 0.59
CA THR A 193 -14.48 4.08 -0.56
C THR A 193 -15.29 2.82 -0.27
N ILE A 194 -14.72 1.83 0.43
CA ILE A 194 -15.42 0.57 0.80
C ILE A 194 -16.69 0.84 1.62
N PHE A 195 -16.63 1.75 2.61
CA PHE A 195 -17.76 2.04 3.49
C PHE A 195 -18.93 2.77 2.80
N SER A 196 -18.74 3.30 1.60
CA SER A 196 -19.80 3.98 0.84
C SER A 196 -20.74 3.01 0.09
N VAL A 197 -20.39 1.72 -0.04
CA VAL A 197 -21.17 0.75 -0.82
C VAL A 197 -21.71 -0.35 0.08
N ASN A 198 -22.88 -0.10 0.69
CA ASN A 198 -23.79 -1.07 1.33
C ASN A 198 -23.13 -2.31 1.95
N GLY A 199 -22.14 -2.09 2.81
CA GLY A 199 -21.67 -3.04 3.80
C GLY A 199 -20.65 -4.10 3.34
N TRP A 200 -20.66 -4.62 2.11
CA TRP A 200 -19.81 -5.80 1.79
C TRP A 200 -19.35 -5.97 0.33
N LEU A 201 -19.76 -5.10 -0.60
CA LEU A 201 -19.40 -5.22 -2.02
C LEU A 201 -18.74 -3.92 -2.48
N ALA A 202 -17.46 -3.77 -2.18
CA ALA A 202 -16.72 -2.65 -2.73
C ALA A 202 -16.55 -2.84 -4.25
N PRO A 203 -16.60 -1.75 -5.05
CA PRO A 203 -16.39 -1.85 -6.48
C PRO A 203 -15.06 -2.55 -6.80
N PRO A 204 -14.99 -3.33 -7.90
CA PRO A 204 -13.80 -4.13 -8.22
C PRO A 204 -12.55 -3.28 -8.43
N TRP A 205 -12.70 -2.00 -8.79
CA TRP A 205 -11.60 -1.09 -9.08
C TRP A 205 -11.05 -0.34 -7.85
N VAL A 206 -11.66 -0.43 -6.66
CA VAL A 206 -11.18 0.38 -5.51
C VAL A 206 -9.77 0.05 -5.04
N ARG A 207 -9.23 -1.10 -5.46
CA ARG A 207 -7.89 -1.61 -5.13
C ARG A 207 -6.90 -1.47 -6.29
N THR A 208 -7.31 -0.90 -7.43
CA THR A 208 -6.41 -0.73 -8.59
C THR A 208 -5.50 0.48 -8.39
N GLY A 209 -4.29 0.39 -8.92
CA GLY A 209 -3.33 1.48 -8.85
C GLY A 209 -3.78 2.70 -9.64
N TRP A 210 -4.49 2.53 -10.77
CA TRP A 210 -5.04 3.69 -11.49
C TRP A 210 -6.08 4.46 -10.66
N PHE A 211 -6.88 3.79 -9.84
CA PHE A 211 -7.86 4.45 -8.99
C PHE A 211 -7.17 5.19 -7.85
N HIS A 212 -6.13 4.58 -7.25
CA HIS A 212 -5.28 5.26 -6.28
C HIS A 212 -4.58 6.48 -6.89
N ALA A 213 -4.11 6.38 -8.14
CA ALA A 213 -3.51 7.51 -8.85
C ALA A 213 -4.48 8.68 -8.99
N GLU A 214 -5.73 8.42 -9.37
CA GLU A 214 -6.79 9.45 -9.41
C GLU A 214 -6.98 10.07 -8.02
N ARG A 215 -7.14 9.24 -6.99
CA ARG A 215 -7.35 9.71 -5.62
C ARG A 215 -6.23 10.60 -5.10
N LEU A 216 -5.00 10.29 -5.50
CA LEU A 216 -3.81 11.00 -5.10
C LEU A 216 -3.59 12.28 -5.91
N LEU A 217 -3.87 12.31 -7.22
CA LEU A 217 -3.33 13.34 -8.12
C LEU A 217 -4.38 14.19 -8.85
N ALA A 218 -5.66 13.80 -8.88
CA ALA A 218 -6.67 14.47 -9.71
C ALA A 218 -6.91 15.94 -9.33
N ASP A 219 -6.75 16.30 -8.06
CA ASP A 219 -6.88 17.67 -7.55
C ASP A 219 -5.80 18.63 -8.08
N ALA A 220 -4.66 18.11 -8.57
CA ALA A 220 -3.59 18.91 -9.16
C ALA A 220 -3.84 19.27 -10.63
N ALA A 221 -4.80 18.62 -11.30
CA ALA A 221 -5.17 18.99 -12.66
C ALA A 221 -5.94 20.32 -12.65
N ARG A 222 -5.29 21.40 -13.09
CA ARG A 222 -5.87 22.75 -13.19
C ARG A 222 -6.42 23.08 -14.57
N GLU A 223 -5.84 22.52 -15.62
CA GLU A 223 -6.24 22.76 -17.01
C GLU A 223 -7.63 22.17 -17.29
N PRO A 224 -8.62 22.95 -17.75
CA PRO A 224 -10.00 22.48 -17.94
C PRO A 224 -10.09 21.25 -18.86
N THR A 225 -9.41 21.28 -20.01
CA THR A 225 -9.42 20.17 -20.98
C THR A 225 -8.80 18.89 -20.41
N ARG A 226 -7.76 19.02 -19.58
CA ARG A 226 -7.16 17.87 -18.89
C ARG A 226 -8.10 17.29 -17.85
N ARG A 227 -8.78 18.15 -17.07
CA ARG A 227 -9.76 17.72 -16.06
C ARG A 227 -10.94 16.99 -16.70
N GLU A 228 -11.47 17.53 -17.78
CA GLU A 228 -12.57 16.90 -18.55
C GLU A 228 -12.16 15.52 -19.06
N ARG A 229 -10.93 15.39 -19.58
CA ARG A 229 -10.43 14.10 -20.05
C ARG A 229 -10.23 13.09 -18.92
N ILE A 230 -9.63 13.52 -17.80
CA ILE A 230 -9.48 12.68 -16.59
C ILE A 230 -10.84 12.17 -16.12
N GLU A 231 -11.84 13.06 -16.01
CA GLU A 231 -13.19 12.69 -15.59
C GLU A 231 -13.83 11.71 -16.59
N SER A 232 -13.71 11.97 -17.89
CA SER A 232 -14.27 11.08 -18.91
C SER A 232 -13.65 9.68 -18.86
N ASP A 233 -12.32 9.56 -18.78
CA ASP A 233 -11.64 8.27 -18.74
C ASP A 233 -11.97 7.54 -17.41
N LEU A 234 -12.04 8.27 -16.29
CA LEU A 234 -12.46 7.76 -14.99
C LEU A 234 -13.88 7.18 -15.01
N GLN A 235 -14.85 7.89 -15.59
CA GLN A 235 -16.23 7.43 -15.67
C GLN A 235 -16.35 6.17 -16.53
N ARG A 236 -15.63 6.10 -17.66
CA ARG A 236 -15.61 4.91 -18.51
C ARG A 236 -15.04 3.70 -17.79
N LEU A 237 -13.92 3.87 -17.07
CA LEU A 237 -13.32 2.80 -16.27
C LEU A 237 -14.25 2.32 -15.15
N LYS A 238 -14.91 3.24 -14.43
CA LYS A 238 -15.86 2.90 -13.36
C LYS A 238 -17.12 2.20 -13.88
N ALA A 239 -17.60 2.59 -15.05
CA ALA A 239 -18.78 2.02 -15.69
C ALA A 239 -18.50 0.69 -16.42
N GLY A 240 -17.23 0.33 -16.63
CA GLY A 240 -16.87 -0.82 -17.46
C GLY A 240 -17.12 -0.57 -18.97
N ASP A 241 -17.11 0.69 -19.40
CA ASP A 241 -17.42 1.10 -20.77
C ASP A 241 -16.20 0.95 -21.71
N PHE A 242 -15.83 -0.31 -21.93
CA PHE A 242 -14.77 -0.74 -22.84
C PHE A 242 -15.11 -2.13 -23.42
N THR A 243 -14.65 -2.38 -24.63
CA THR A 243 -15.00 -3.58 -25.42
C THR A 243 -14.11 -4.78 -25.11
N GLY A 244 -13.00 -4.59 -24.39
CA GLY A 244 -12.09 -5.67 -24.01
C GLY A 244 -10.89 -5.23 -23.18
N LEU A 245 -10.04 -6.21 -22.84
CA LEU A 245 -8.89 -6.03 -21.96
C LEU A 245 -7.89 -4.99 -22.48
N ALA A 246 -7.58 -5.01 -23.78
CA ALA A 246 -6.62 -4.07 -24.36
C ALA A 246 -7.11 -2.62 -24.27
N GLU A 247 -8.39 -2.37 -24.53
CA GLU A 247 -8.98 -1.04 -24.41
C GLU A 247 -8.97 -0.57 -22.96
N ARG A 248 -9.36 -1.45 -22.01
CA ARG A 248 -9.27 -1.15 -20.58
C ARG A 248 -7.85 -0.73 -20.17
N ILE A 249 -6.84 -1.54 -20.51
CA ILE A 249 -5.44 -1.27 -20.17
C ILE A 249 -4.98 0.07 -20.74
N ASN A 250 -5.33 0.38 -22.00
CA ASN A 250 -4.96 1.65 -22.60
C ASN A 250 -5.64 2.84 -21.89
N LEU A 251 -6.92 2.71 -21.51
CA LEU A 251 -7.61 3.74 -20.74
C LEU A 251 -6.98 3.97 -19.36
N GLU A 252 -6.63 2.89 -18.65
CA GLU A 252 -5.94 2.97 -17.35
C GLU A 252 -4.58 3.69 -17.50
N ARG A 253 -3.80 3.32 -18.52
CA ARG A 253 -2.50 3.94 -18.82
C ARG A 253 -2.61 5.40 -19.24
N ASP A 254 -3.59 5.74 -20.07
CA ASP A 254 -3.83 7.11 -20.52
C ASP A 254 -4.24 8.01 -19.35
N LEU A 255 -5.16 7.52 -18.49
CA LEU A 255 -5.56 8.22 -17.28
C LEU A 255 -4.35 8.52 -16.37
N VAL A 256 -3.53 7.50 -16.06
CA VAL A 256 -2.36 7.71 -15.19
C VAL A 256 -1.33 8.63 -15.85
N THR A 257 -1.17 8.57 -17.18
CA THR A 257 -0.30 9.49 -17.92
C THR A 257 -0.78 10.94 -17.81
N LEU A 258 -2.09 11.18 -17.92
CA LEU A 258 -2.68 12.52 -17.74
C LEU A 258 -2.47 13.05 -16.31
N LEU A 259 -2.63 12.18 -15.31
CA LEU A 259 -2.43 12.52 -13.89
C LEU A 259 -0.96 12.81 -13.55
N THR A 260 -0.01 12.17 -14.24
CA THR A 260 1.44 12.28 -13.96
C THR A 260 2.18 13.22 -14.91
N ALA A 261 1.46 13.99 -15.74
CA ALA A 261 2.05 14.82 -16.79
C ALA A 261 2.95 15.96 -16.29
N GLY A 262 2.77 16.47 -15.07
CA GLY A 262 3.55 17.59 -14.52
C GLY A 262 4.20 17.28 -13.17
N CYS A 263 4.99 18.22 -12.64
CA CYS A 263 5.74 18.04 -11.37
C CYS A 263 5.19 18.85 -10.18
N ARG A 264 4.01 19.45 -10.32
CA ARG A 264 3.40 20.27 -9.25
C ARG A 264 2.84 19.44 -8.10
N LYS A 265 2.38 18.22 -8.39
CA LYS A 265 1.99 17.22 -7.41
C LYS A 265 2.33 15.86 -7.99
N ILE A 266 3.10 15.06 -7.27
CA ILE A 266 3.59 13.78 -7.76
C ILE A 266 3.73 12.79 -6.61
N VAL A 267 3.46 11.52 -6.89
CA VAL A 267 3.88 10.42 -5.99
C VAL A 267 5.38 10.23 -6.18
N ALA A 268 6.18 10.52 -5.16
CA ALA A 268 7.64 10.34 -5.18
C ALA A 268 8.05 8.87 -4.93
N GLY A 269 7.21 8.13 -4.22
CA GLY A 269 7.48 6.76 -3.83
C GLY A 269 6.50 6.26 -2.79
N TYR A 270 6.89 5.24 -2.06
CA TYR A 270 6.05 4.63 -1.04
C TYR A 270 6.88 4.04 0.11
N THR A 271 6.21 3.74 1.22
CA THR A 271 6.75 2.96 2.34
C THR A 271 6.17 1.55 2.32
N VAL A 272 6.85 0.61 2.98
CA VAL A 272 6.39 -0.78 3.12
C VAL A 272 5.94 -1.02 4.55
N LYS A 273 4.70 -1.48 4.72
CA LYS A 273 4.20 -1.93 6.02
C LYS A 273 4.66 -3.37 6.25
N ARG A 274 5.33 -3.59 7.38
CA ARG A 274 5.77 -4.92 7.84
C ARG A 274 4.98 -5.35 9.05
N GLU A 275 4.25 -6.43 8.88
CA GLU A 275 3.55 -7.16 9.95
C GLU A 275 4.29 -8.47 10.18
N TYR A 276 4.27 -8.99 11.41
CA TYR A 276 5.09 -10.14 11.78
C TYR A 276 4.25 -11.31 12.23
N VAL A 277 4.64 -12.50 11.78
CA VAL A 277 4.00 -13.76 12.09
C VAL A 277 5.01 -14.75 12.67
N ASN A 278 4.58 -15.52 13.66
CA ASN A 278 5.33 -16.64 14.18
C ASN A 278 5.05 -17.87 13.29
N VAL A 279 6.12 -18.48 12.77
CA VAL A 279 6.11 -19.68 11.91
C VAL A 279 6.88 -20.84 12.54
N GLU A 280 7.03 -20.84 13.86
CA GLU A 280 7.64 -21.91 14.66
C GLU A 280 6.97 -23.27 14.37
N PHE A 281 7.70 -24.37 14.56
CA PHE A 281 7.29 -25.68 14.06
C PHE A 281 6.05 -26.25 14.78
N SER A 282 5.91 -26.03 16.08
CA SER A 282 4.86 -26.66 16.89
C SER A 282 3.60 -25.81 17.06
N ALA A 283 3.72 -24.49 17.17
CA ALA A 283 2.58 -23.60 17.47
C ALA A 283 2.43 -22.42 16.49
N GLY A 284 3.27 -22.35 15.46
CA GLY A 284 3.27 -21.28 14.48
C GLY A 284 2.24 -21.43 13.36
N ILE A 285 2.21 -20.43 12.49
CA ILE A 285 1.43 -20.40 11.27
C ILE A 285 2.09 -21.29 10.21
N GLU A 286 1.30 -22.18 9.62
CA GLU A 286 1.67 -23.04 8.48
C GLU A 286 1.42 -22.33 7.15
N ASN A 287 0.26 -21.70 7.01
CA ASN A 287 -0.19 -21.06 5.78
C ASN A 287 -1.04 -19.82 6.09
N ILE A 288 -0.88 -18.77 5.29
CA ILE A 288 -1.63 -17.51 5.36
C ILE A 288 -1.72 -16.87 3.98
N GLY A 289 -2.91 -16.38 3.64
CA GLY A 289 -3.11 -15.32 2.66
C GLY A 289 -3.12 -13.95 3.35
N TYR A 290 -2.72 -12.91 2.63
CA TYR A 290 -2.75 -11.53 3.11
C TYR A 290 -3.03 -10.57 1.96
N ASP A 291 -3.57 -9.40 2.28
CA ASP A 291 -3.84 -8.37 1.29
C ASP A 291 -2.58 -7.51 1.04
N SER A 292 -2.25 -7.23 -0.22
CA SER A 292 -1.11 -6.39 -0.58
C SER A 292 -1.29 -4.92 -0.16
N LEU A 293 -2.52 -4.48 0.17
CA LEU A 293 -2.81 -3.12 0.60
C LEU A 293 -3.05 -3.03 2.11
N THR A 294 -3.95 -3.85 2.66
CA THR A 294 -4.30 -3.81 4.08
C THR A 294 -3.50 -4.80 4.95
N GLY A 295 -2.72 -5.70 4.35
CA GLY A 295 -1.86 -6.65 5.06
C GLY A 295 -2.67 -7.74 5.78
N LEU A 296 -2.32 -7.98 7.05
CA LEU A 296 -3.04 -8.91 7.93
C LEU A 296 -4.36 -8.31 8.45
N ARG A 297 -4.56 -7.00 8.33
CA ARG A 297 -5.83 -6.33 8.67
C ARG A 297 -6.87 -6.51 7.56
N SER A 298 -7.10 -7.76 7.17
CA SER A 298 -7.91 -8.14 6.02
C SER A 298 -8.70 -9.42 6.31
N PRO A 299 -9.92 -9.58 5.76
CA PRO A 299 -10.66 -10.82 5.93
C PRO A 299 -9.94 -12.02 5.31
N ILE A 300 -9.09 -11.83 4.28
CA ILE A 300 -8.37 -12.98 3.70
C ILE A 300 -7.41 -13.63 4.70
N PHE A 301 -6.76 -12.85 5.56
CA PHE A 301 -5.88 -13.38 6.59
C PHE A 301 -6.66 -14.27 7.56
N ILE A 302 -7.73 -13.73 8.14
CA ILE A 302 -8.56 -14.47 9.11
C ILE A 302 -9.14 -15.75 8.52
N ARG A 303 -9.52 -15.75 7.23
CA ARG A 303 -10.09 -16.94 6.58
C ARG A 303 -9.05 -18.00 6.24
N THR A 304 -7.81 -17.60 5.97
CA THR A 304 -6.80 -18.51 5.38
C THR A 304 -5.69 -18.88 6.34
N VAL A 305 -5.67 -18.31 7.56
CA VAL A 305 -4.69 -18.63 8.58
C VAL A 305 -4.83 -20.08 9.06
N LYS A 306 -3.82 -20.88 8.73
CA LYS A 306 -3.67 -22.26 9.17
C LYS A 306 -2.59 -22.33 10.23
N LEU A 307 -2.92 -22.86 11.41
CA LEU A 307 -1.97 -23.17 12.46
C LEU A 307 -1.41 -24.58 12.26
N LYS A 308 -0.16 -24.79 12.70
CA LYS A 308 0.45 -26.13 12.73
C LYS A 308 -0.11 -27.01 13.85
N ASP A 309 -0.80 -26.41 14.81
CA ASP A 309 -1.42 -27.10 15.94
C ASP A 309 -2.60 -27.99 15.48
N PHE A 310 -2.51 -29.29 15.80
CA PHE A 310 -3.41 -30.36 15.36
C PHE A 310 -4.11 -30.97 16.59
N PRO A 311 -5.43 -31.29 16.58
CA PRO A 311 -6.25 -31.71 15.43
C PRO A 311 -7.26 -30.71 14.84
N TRP A 312 -7.33 -29.45 15.27
CA TRP A 312 -8.48 -28.57 14.97
C TRP A 312 -8.10 -27.09 14.75
N ASN A 313 -6.99 -26.81 14.05
CA ASN A 313 -6.50 -25.46 13.73
C ASN A 313 -6.28 -24.54 14.96
N GLY A 314 -6.12 -25.14 16.15
CA GLY A 314 -5.64 -24.53 17.40
C GLY A 314 -6.36 -23.28 17.91
N TRP A 315 -5.67 -22.60 18.81
CA TRP A 315 -6.02 -21.27 19.33
C TRP A 315 -5.20 -20.20 18.61
N LEU A 316 -5.86 -19.30 17.87
CA LEU A 316 -5.20 -18.18 17.21
C LEU A 316 -5.18 -16.97 18.14
N ALA A 317 -4.01 -16.58 18.64
CA ALA A 317 -3.84 -15.36 19.40
C ALA A 317 -3.18 -14.26 18.54
N LEU A 318 -3.82 -13.10 18.47
CA LEU A 318 -3.42 -11.94 17.66
C LEU A 318 -3.11 -10.75 18.56
N GLY A 319 -2.00 -10.06 18.31
CA GLY A 319 -1.75 -8.71 18.82
C GLY A 319 -2.17 -7.65 17.80
N ILE A 320 -2.71 -6.52 18.25
CA ILE A 320 -3.02 -5.36 17.38
C ILE A 320 -2.70 -4.03 18.05
N ASP A 321 -2.16 -3.09 17.26
CA ASP A 321 -1.99 -1.68 17.61
C ASP A 321 -3.35 -0.98 17.63
N GLY A 322 -4.02 -0.99 18.77
CA GLY A 322 -5.26 -0.25 18.92
C GLY A 322 -6.12 -0.79 20.04
N LYS A 323 -6.64 0.12 20.86
CA LYS A 323 -7.67 -0.22 21.83
C LYS A 323 -9.04 -0.18 21.15
N PRO A 324 -9.97 -1.07 21.51
CA PRO A 324 -11.35 -0.96 21.05
C PRO A 324 -11.90 0.40 21.49
N ALA A 325 -12.32 1.22 20.54
CA ALA A 325 -12.69 2.62 20.78
C ALA A 325 -13.94 3.06 20.02
N ALA A 326 -14.28 2.44 18.89
CA ALA A 326 -15.50 2.76 18.17
C ALA A 326 -16.69 1.98 18.73
N ALA A 327 -17.82 2.67 18.87
CA ALA A 327 -19.09 2.01 19.06
C ALA A 327 -19.47 1.22 17.80
N TRP A 328 -20.21 0.13 18.00
CA TRP A 328 -20.79 -0.61 16.89
C TRP A 328 -21.86 0.24 16.16
N ASN A 329 -21.79 0.29 14.84
CA ASN A 329 -22.79 0.91 13.96
C ASN A 329 -23.43 -0.18 13.07
N PRO A 330 -24.77 -0.26 12.95
CA PRO A 330 -25.44 -1.22 12.07
C PRO A 330 -25.11 -1.10 10.58
N ILE A 331 -24.68 0.08 10.12
CA ILE A 331 -24.36 0.33 8.70
C ILE A 331 -22.88 0.10 8.41
N GLY A 332 -22.00 0.65 9.25
CA GLY A 332 -20.54 0.64 9.04
C GLY A 332 -19.76 -0.34 9.91
N GLY A 333 -20.43 -1.12 10.76
CA GLY A 333 -19.75 -1.95 11.76
C GLY A 333 -18.96 -1.11 12.78
N MET A 334 -17.91 -1.71 13.36
CA MET A 334 -16.94 -0.97 14.16
C MET A 334 -15.84 -0.41 13.23
N VAL A 335 -15.52 0.87 13.38
CA VAL A 335 -14.65 1.59 12.44
C VAL A 335 -13.20 1.73 12.91
N ASP A 336 -12.92 1.43 14.17
CA ASP A 336 -11.55 1.39 14.69
C ASP A 336 -10.80 0.10 14.26
N PRO A 337 -9.46 0.09 14.26
CA PRO A 337 -8.66 -1.06 13.85
C PRO A 337 -9.02 -2.39 14.53
N PHE A 338 -9.22 -2.37 15.85
CA PHE A 338 -9.55 -3.56 16.62
C PHE A 338 -10.94 -4.07 16.24
N GLY A 339 -11.92 -3.16 16.21
CA GLY A 339 -13.30 -3.48 15.87
C GLY A 339 -13.46 -4.01 14.44
N ARG A 340 -12.68 -3.52 13.47
CA ARG A 340 -12.66 -4.06 12.10
C ARG A 340 -12.12 -5.49 12.06
N LEU A 341 -11.01 -5.74 12.74
CA LEU A 341 -10.43 -7.08 12.82
C LEU A 341 -11.41 -8.06 13.48
N LEU A 342 -12.05 -7.66 14.57
CA LEU A 342 -13.13 -8.42 15.20
C LEU A 342 -14.31 -8.63 14.23
N GLY A 343 -14.67 -7.62 13.44
CA GLY A 343 -15.68 -7.75 12.39
C GLY A 343 -15.32 -8.82 11.35
N PHE A 344 -14.05 -8.97 10.99
CA PHE A 344 -13.59 -10.01 10.08
C PHE A 344 -13.60 -11.41 10.69
N THR A 345 -13.46 -11.54 12.01
CA THR A 345 -13.53 -12.85 12.71
C THR A 345 -14.96 -13.36 12.85
N VAL A 346 -15.91 -12.49 13.18
CA VAL A 346 -17.32 -12.89 13.38
C VAL A 346 -18.16 -12.81 12.10
N GLY A 347 -17.74 -12.00 11.12
CA GLY A 347 -18.42 -11.87 9.84
C GLY A 347 -18.33 -13.14 9.00
N ASP A 348 -18.93 -13.12 7.82
CA ASP A 348 -18.63 -14.11 6.79
C ASP A 348 -18.80 -13.46 5.40
N PRO A 349 -17.79 -12.72 4.93
CA PRO A 349 -17.91 -11.97 3.69
C PRO A 349 -18.09 -12.94 2.51
N ALA A 350 -18.94 -12.58 1.54
CA ALA A 350 -19.07 -13.37 0.31
C ALA A 350 -17.77 -13.34 -0.53
N LEU A 351 -17.03 -12.22 -0.45
CA LEU A 351 -15.81 -11.98 -1.21
C LEU A 351 -14.64 -11.68 -0.28
N LEU A 352 -13.47 -12.19 -0.64
CA LEU A 352 -12.18 -11.86 -0.04
C LEU A 352 -11.36 -11.02 -1.02
N PRO A 353 -10.52 -10.10 -0.53
CA PRO A 353 -9.54 -9.46 -1.38
C PRO A 353 -8.58 -10.53 -1.92
N SER A 354 -8.45 -10.64 -3.24
CA SER A 354 -7.49 -11.58 -3.85
C SER A 354 -6.05 -11.19 -3.44
N PRO A 355 -5.19 -12.16 -3.05
CA PRO A 355 -3.77 -11.89 -2.77
C PRO A 355 -3.06 -11.41 -4.03
N TYR A 356 -2.30 -10.32 -3.92
CA TYR A 356 -1.47 -9.74 -4.99
C TYR A 356 -2.20 -9.29 -6.27
N GLU A 357 -3.52 -9.50 -6.36
CA GLU A 357 -4.37 -8.99 -7.43
C GLU A 357 -5.25 -7.84 -6.93
N SER A 358 -5.61 -6.94 -7.84
CA SER A 358 -6.51 -5.81 -7.58
C SER A 358 -7.99 -6.23 -7.43
N GLY A 359 -8.31 -7.53 -7.57
CA GLY A 359 -9.67 -8.06 -7.64
C GLY A 359 -10.19 -8.71 -6.36
N TRP A 360 -11.38 -9.29 -6.44
CA TRP A 360 -12.02 -10.01 -5.35
C TRP A 360 -12.18 -11.48 -5.71
N MET A 361 -12.02 -12.37 -4.73
CA MET A 361 -12.23 -13.80 -4.88
C MET A 361 -13.41 -14.27 -4.02
N LEU A 362 -14.05 -15.38 -4.39
CA LEU A 362 -15.13 -15.96 -3.59
C LEU A 362 -14.59 -16.56 -2.29
N ASN A 363 -15.22 -16.25 -1.16
CA ASN A 363 -14.89 -16.87 0.13
C ASN A 363 -15.38 -18.33 0.19
N ARG A 364 -16.51 -18.62 -0.47
CA ARG A 364 -17.11 -19.96 -0.52
C ARG A 364 -17.13 -20.48 -1.95
N ILE A 365 -16.71 -21.72 -2.15
CA ILE A 365 -16.97 -22.43 -3.41
C ILE A 365 -18.46 -22.71 -3.45
N ALA A 366 -19.15 -22.14 -4.44
CA ALA A 366 -20.49 -22.54 -4.81
C ALA A 366 -20.41 -23.21 -6.17
N ASP A 367 -21.19 -24.27 -6.40
CA ASP A 367 -21.46 -24.76 -7.74
C ASP A 367 -22.22 -23.64 -8.48
N LEU A 368 -21.48 -22.78 -9.18
CA LEU A 368 -22.11 -21.82 -10.08
C LEU A 368 -22.61 -22.63 -11.29
N PRO A 369 -23.92 -22.59 -11.61
CA PRO A 369 -24.40 -23.23 -12.84
C PRO A 369 -23.69 -22.60 -14.05
N PRO A 370 -23.44 -23.37 -15.12
CA PRO A 370 -22.82 -22.83 -16.32
C PRO A 370 -23.72 -21.73 -16.89
N GLY A 371 -23.23 -20.49 -16.83
CA GLY A 371 -23.86 -19.31 -17.42
C GLY A 371 -23.60 -19.20 -18.91
#